data_AF-K0RQS5-F1
#
_entry.id   AF-K0RQS5-F1
#
_cell.length_a   1.000
_cell.length_b   1.000
_cell.length_c   1.000
_cell.angle_alpha   90.00
_cell.angle_beta   90.00
_cell.angle_gamma   90.00
#
_symmetry.space_group_name_H-M   'P 1'
#
loop_
_entity.id
_entity.type
_entity.pdbx_description
1 polymer ?
#
loop_
_entity_poly.entity_id
_entity_poly.type
_entity_poly.pdbx_seq_one_letter_code
_entity_poly.pdbx_strand_id
1 'polypeptide(L)'
;MEMCNSAMEAFEHEEVETERRAKMAAEQPDDDGFITVAQGAPSFGTTNDLEEDKHARRRAGKRNRKRKAGGSGADELQDFYRFQLKETRRKEVNDLKSMFEKDLAKVRKMKEERLYRPF
;
A
#
# COMPACT_ATOMS: atom_id res chain seq x y z
N MET A 1 -47.85 11.27 -24.20
CA MET A 1 -46.80 10.56 -23.44
C MET A 1 -46.07 9.53 -24.30
N GLU A 2 -46.73 8.82 -25.21
CA GLU A 2 -46.11 7.81 -26.09
C GLU A 2 -44.96 8.33 -26.97
N MET A 3 -45.07 9.57 -27.48
CA MET A 3 -44.01 10.20 -28.29
C MET A 3 -42.71 10.44 -27.50
N CYS A 4 -42.81 10.74 -26.20
CA CYS A 4 -41.63 10.94 -25.35
C CYS A 4 -40.93 9.60 -25.07
N ASN A 5 -41.70 8.55 -24.83
CA ASN A 5 -41.16 7.22 -24.57
C ASN A 5 -40.44 6.67 -25.81
N SER A 6 -41.02 6.83 -27.01
CA SER A 6 -40.36 6.41 -28.26
C SER A 6 -39.07 7.20 -28.54
N ALA A 7 -39.05 8.50 -28.24
CA ALA A 7 -37.84 9.31 -28.38
C ALA A 7 -36.75 8.91 -27.36
N MET A 8 -37.12 8.60 -26.11
CA MET A 8 -36.20 8.09 -25.10
C MET A 8 -35.63 6.72 -25.49
N GLU A 9 -36.47 5.81 -25.97
CA GLU A 9 -36.05 4.47 -26.39
C GLU A 9 -35.08 4.50 -27.58
N ALA A 10 -35.32 5.38 -28.56
CA ALA A 10 -34.40 5.59 -29.67
C ALA A 10 -33.05 6.16 -29.22
N PHE A 11 -33.05 7.08 -28.25
CA PHE A 11 -31.84 7.66 -27.67
C PHE A 11 -31.04 6.63 -26.87
N GLU A 12 -31.70 5.85 -26.01
CA GLU A 12 -31.07 4.77 -25.25
C GLU A 12 -30.43 3.72 -26.17
N HIS A 13 -31.12 3.35 -27.25
CA HIS A 13 -30.58 2.44 -28.24
C HIS A 13 -29.35 3.01 -28.94
N GLU A 14 -29.37 4.29 -29.31
CA GLU A 14 -28.22 4.97 -29.91
C GLU A 14 -27.03 5.05 -28.94
N GLU A 15 -27.26 5.40 -27.66
CA GLU A 15 -26.21 5.41 -26.64
C GLU A 15 -25.58 4.02 -26.48
N VAL A 16 -26.38 2.96 -26.36
CA VAL A 16 -25.87 1.58 -26.23
C VAL A 16 -25.01 1.18 -27.44
N GLU A 17 -25.43 1.54 -28.64
CA GLU A 17 -24.67 1.24 -29.86
C GLU A 17 -23.37 2.05 -29.94
N THR A 18 -23.38 3.32 -29.52
CA THR A 18 -22.15 4.13 -29.45
C THR A 18 -21.16 3.59 -28.42
N GLU A 19 -21.63 3.16 -27.24
CA GLU A 19 -20.78 2.54 -26.22
C GLU A 19 -20.16 1.23 -26.71
N ARG A 20 -20.95 0.40 -27.40
CA ARG A 20 -20.45 -0.87 -27.98
C ARG A 20 -19.36 -0.61 -29.02
N ARG A 21 -19.57 0.37 -29.91
CA ARG A 21 -18.56 0.76 -30.90
C ARG A 21 -17.30 1.32 -30.24
N ALA A 22 -17.44 2.15 -29.22
CA ALA A 22 -16.32 2.69 -28.47
C ALA A 22 -15.50 1.59 -27.77
N LYS A 23 -16.17 0.60 -27.16
CA LYS A 23 -15.51 -0.57 -26.55
C LYS A 23 -14.76 -1.39 -27.60
N MET A 24 -15.38 -1.70 -28.73
CA MET A 24 -14.71 -2.43 -29.81
C MET A 24 -13.52 -1.67 -30.40
N ALA A 25 -13.64 -0.35 -30.58
CA ALA A 25 -12.54 0.49 -31.04
C ALA A 25 -11.38 0.55 -30.03
N ALA A 26 -11.68 0.55 -28.73
CA ALA A 26 -10.67 0.54 -27.66
C ALA A 26 -9.96 -0.82 -27.51
N GLU A 27 -10.60 -1.92 -27.92
CA GLU A 27 -10.00 -3.26 -27.93
C GLU A 27 -9.16 -3.53 -29.18
N GLN A 28 -9.29 -2.69 -30.22
CA GLN A 28 -8.51 -2.84 -31.43
C GLN A 28 -7.04 -2.46 -31.17
N PRO A 29 -6.08 -3.33 -31.50
CA PRO A 29 -4.66 -3.02 -31.35
C PRO A 29 -4.22 -2.01 -32.41
N ASP A 30 -3.28 -1.15 -32.02
CA ASP A 30 -2.62 -0.18 -32.91
C ASP A 30 -1.71 -0.88 -33.94
N ASP A 31 -1.11 -0.11 -34.86
CA ASP A 31 -0.16 -0.60 -35.89
C ASP A 31 1.03 -1.39 -35.30
N ASP A 32 1.44 -1.05 -34.07
CA ASP A 32 2.51 -1.73 -33.31
C ASP A 32 2.01 -2.95 -32.50
N GLY A 33 0.71 -3.25 -32.50
CA GLY A 33 0.12 -4.40 -31.83
C GLY A 33 -0.20 -4.21 -30.34
N PHE A 34 -0.15 -2.97 -29.82
CA PHE A 34 -0.52 -2.65 -28.43
C PHE A 34 -1.98 -2.20 -28.33
N ILE A 35 -2.62 -2.53 -27.20
CA ILE A 35 -3.96 -2.05 -26.84
C ILE A 35 -3.81 -0.96 -25.79
N THR A 36 -4.27 0.26 -26.09
CA THR A 36 -4.22 1.38 -25.14
C THR A 36 -5.30 1.25 -24.07
N VAL A 37 -4.92 1.10 -22.81
CA VAL A 37 -5.87 1.11 -21.69
C VAL A 37 -6.27 2.56 -21.37
N ALA A 38 -7.42 2.99 -21.89
CA ALA A 38 -8.04 4.24 -21.45
C ALA A 38 -8.69 4.04 -20.07
N GLN A 39 -8.46 4.96 -19.13
CA GLN A 39 -9.32 5.07 -17.96
C GLN A 39 -10.72 5.47 -18.43
N GLY A 40 -11.75 4.85 -17.86
CA GLY A 40 -13.15 5.04 -18.26
C GLY A 40 -13.55 6.52 -18.34
N ALA A 41 -14.59 6.79 -19.13
CA ALA A 41 -15.11 8.13 -19.32
C ALA A 41 -15.33 8.81 -17.95
N PRO A 42 -14.84 10.05 -17.79
CA PRO A 42 -15.11 10.80 -16.58
C PRO A 42 -16.62 11.03 -16.46
N SER A 43 -17.14 11.02 -15.23
CA SER A 43 -18.48 11.53 -14.98
C SER A 43 -18.58 12.97 -15.51
N PHE A 44 -19.74 13.33 -16.08
CA PHE A 44 -19.98 14.64 -16.68
C PHE A 44 -19.46 15.78 -15.79
N GLY A 45 -18.47 16.54 -16.28
CA GLY A 45 -17.88 17.69 -15.59
C GLY A 45 -16.44 17.51 -15.09
N THR A 46 -15.84 16.32 -15.17
CA THR A 46 -14.41 16.15 -14.85
C THR A 46 -13.58 15.98 -16.13
N THR A 47 -12.65 16.89 -16.39
CA THR A 47 -11.67 16.74 -17.48
C THR A 47 -10.65 15.67 -17.09
N ASN A 48 -10.51 14.62 -17.91
CA ASN A 48 -9.41 13.65 -17.78
C ASN A 48 -8.09 14.30 -18.24
N ASP A 49 -7.56 15.22 -17.45
CA ASP A 49 -6.28 15.84 -17.76
C ASP A 49 -5.13 14.94 -17.28
N LEU A 50 -4.62 14.14 -18.22
CA LEU A 50 -3.48 13.24 -18.00
C LEU A 50 -2.19 14.00 -17.62
N GLU A 51 -2.10 15.31 -17.89
CA GLU A 51 -0.97 16.15 -17.48
C GLU A 51 -1.05 16.51 -15.98
N GLU A 52 -2.25 16.84 -15.47
CA GLU A 52 -2.45 17.27 -14.08
C GLU A 52 -2.23 16.12 -13.09
N ASP A 53 -2.60 14.90 -13.48
CA ASP A 53 -2.49 13.71 -12.64
C ASP A 53 -1.03 13.26 -12.40
N LYS A 54 -0.07 13.66 -13.27
CA LYS A 54 1.37 13.45 -13.05
C LYS A 54 1.87 14.15 -11.79
N HIS A 55 1.32 15.34 -11.48
CA HIS A 55 1.66 16.10 -10.28
C HIS A 55 0.95 15.56 -9.03
N ALA A 56 -0.28 15.06 -9.16
CA ALA A 56 -1.03 14.45 -8.06
C ALA A 56 -0.41 13.12 -7.61
N ARG A 57 -0.02 12.24 -8.54
CA ARG A 57 0.66 10.96 -8.25
C ARG A 57 2.00 11.15 -7.54
N ARG A 58 2.76 12.19 -7.90
CA ARG A 58 4.01 12.58 -7.19
C ARG A 58 3.77 13.01 -5.73
N ARG A 59 2.60 13.60 -5.43
CA ARG A 59 2.23 14.03 -4.06
C ARG A 59 1.57 12.90 -3.24
N ALA A 60 0.86 11.99 -3.88
CA ALA A 60 0.20 10.86 -3.23
C ALA A 60 1.17 9.74 -2.78
N GLY A 61 2.31 9.58 -3.48
CA GLY A 61 3.32 8.56 -3.14
C GLY A 61 3.97 8.70 -1.75
N LYS A 62 3.78 9.83 -1.05
CA LYS A 62 4.33 10.05 0.31
C LYS A 62 3.40 9.63 1.44
N ARG A 63 2.09 9.46 1.24
CA ARG A 63 1.14 9.40 2.36
C ARG A 63 0.51 8.05 2.68
N ASN A 64 0.76 6.99 1.90
CA ASN A 64 0.08 5.71 2.14
C ASN A 64 0.94 4.46 1.96
N ARG A 65 2.24 4.53 2.29
CA ARG A 65 3.04 3.31 2.56
C ARG A 65 2.72 2.80 3.96
N LYS A 66 1.49 2.32 4.15
CA LYS A 66 1.13 1.53 5.33
C LYS A 66 1.91 0.23 5.22
N ARG A 67 3.07 0.20 5.90
CA ARG A 67 4.02 -0.91 6.00
C ARG A 67 3.26 -2.23 6.10
N LYS A 68 3.16 -2.94 4.99
CA LYS A 68 2.62 -4.30 5.00
C LYS A 68 3.84 -5.16 5.28
N ALA A 69 4.06 -5.45 6.57
CA ALA A 69 5.08 -6.38 7.03
C ALA A 69 4.79 -7.76 6.42
N GLY A 70 5.25 -7.98 5.18
CA GLY A 70 4.82 -9.12 4.38
C GLY A 70 5.06 -8.92 2.88
N GLY A 71 6.33 -8.76 2.49
CA GLY A 71 6.86 -9.38 1.27
C GLY A 71 6.36 -8.92 -0.11
N SER A 72 5.66 -7.80 -0.27
CA SER A 72 5.53 -7.19 -1.60
C SER A 72 6.72 -6.26 -1.81
N GLY A 73 7.60 -6.60 -2.76
CA GLY A 73 8.97 -6.09 -2.95
C GLY A 73 9.20 -4.57 -3.14
N ALA A 74 8.24 -3.72 -2.77
CA ALA A 74 8.36 -2.27 -2.71
C ALA A 74 8.62 -1.71 -1.29
N ASP A 75 8.55 -2.54 -0.24
CA ASP A 75 8.83 -2.12 1.14
C ASP A 75 10.30 -2.39 1.55
N GLU A 76 10.88 -1.48 2.33
CA GLU A 76 12.21 -1.64 2.94
C GLU A 76 12.18 -2.83 3.90
N LEU A 77 12.86 -3.92 3.54
CA LEU A 77 13.02 -5.07 4.42
C LEU A 77 13.80 -4.63 5.67
N GLN A 78 13.16 -4.74 6.82
CA GLN A 78 13.88 -4.74 8.09
C GLN A 78 14.75 -6.00 8.07
N ASP A 79 16.05 -5.85 8.33
CA ASP A 79 17.05 -6.93 8.38
C ASP A 79 17.67 -7.37 7.05
N PHE A 80 17.54 -6.56 5.99
CA PHE A 80 18.25 -6.86 4.74
C PHE A 80 19.78 -6.82 4.89
N TYR A 81 20.30 -5.92 5.73
CA TYR A 81 21.74 -5.71 5.86
C TYR A 81 22.30 -6.15 7.22
N ARG A 82 23.50 -6.75 7.19
CA ARG A 82 24.21 -7.22 8.41
C ARG A 82 24.46 -6.14 9.45
N PHE A 83 24.57 -4.86 9.06
CA PHE A 83 24.75 -3.76 10.00
C PHE A 83 23.49 -3.49 10.83
N GLN A 84 22.29 -3.73 10.26
CA GLN A 84 21.01 -3.62 10.96
C GLN A 84 20.97 -4.67 12.08
N LEU A 85 21.34 -5.91 11.77
CA LEU A 85 21.45 -7.01 12.75
C LEU A 85 22.51 -6.75 13.84
N LYS A 86 23.59 -6.04 13.53
CA LYS A 86 24.64 -5.74 14.51
C LYS A 86 24.13 -4.76 15.57
N GLU A 87 23.34 -3.78 15.18
CA GLU A 87 22.77 -2.82 16.12
C GLU A 87 21.71 -3.46 17.02
N THR A 88 20.80 -4.26 16.45
CA THR A 88 19.77 -4.98 17.21
C THR A 88 20.38 -5.93 18.22
N ARG A 89 21.36 -6.75 17.81
CA ARG A 89 22.09 -7.65 18.71
C ARG A 89 22.79 -6.90 19.84
N ARG A 90 23.33 -5.71 19.57
CA ARG A 90 23.99 -4.90 20.61
C ARG A 90 23.00 -4.39 21.65
N LYS A 91 21.80 -3.98 21.21
CA LYS A 91 20.70 -3.59 22.12
C LYS A 91 20.27 -4.77 22.99
N GLU A 92 20.00 -5.93 22.38
CA GLU A 92 19.62 -7.15 23.10
C GLU A 92 20.65 -7.56 24.17
N VAL A 93 21.95 -7.54 23.83
CA VAL A 93 23.02 -7.87 24.78
C VAL A 93 23.08 -6.85 25.93
N ASN A 94 22.84 -5.57 25.67
CA ASN A 94 22.82 -4.54 26.71
C ASN A 94 21.60 -4.70 27.63
N ASP A 95 20.43 -5.03 27.08
CA ASP A 95 19.22 -5.27 27.85
C ASP A 95 19.39 -6.50 28.75
N LEU A 96 19.98 -7.58 28.24
CA LEU A 96 20.34 -8.77 29.03
C LEU A 96 21.28 -8.44 30.19
N LYS A 97 22.31 -7.61 29.95
CA LYS A 97 23.21 -7.15 31.01
C LYS A 97 22.47 -6.35 32.09
N SER A 98 21.60 -5.44 31.68
CA SER A 98 20.78 -4.63 32.61
C SER A 98 19.87 -5.51 33.47
N MET A 99 19.23 -6.52 32.87
CA MET A 99 18.41 -7.49 33.62
C MET A 99 19.26 -8.31 34.59
N PHE A 100 20.42 -8.80 34.16
CA PHE A 100 21.32 -9.56 35.00
C PHE A 100 21.84 -8.76 36.21
N GLU A 101 22.19 -7.48 36.01
CA GLU A 101 22.60 -6.59 37.09
C GLU A 101 21.48 -6.37 38.12
N LYS A 102 20.23 -6.23 37.67
CA LYS A 102 19.06 -6.12 38.55
C LYS A 102 18.84 -7.39 39.36
N ASP A 103 18.95 -8.55 38.72
CA ASP A 103 18.80 -9.84 39.39
C ASP A 103 19.94 -10.08 40.39
N LEU A 104 21.16 -9.72 40.04
CA LEU A 104 22.31 -9.76 40.94
C LEU A 104 22.09 -8.88 42.17
N ALA A 105 21.58 -7.66 41.98
CA ALA A 105 21.25 -6.76 43.09
C ALA A 105 20.14 -7.33 43.98
N LYS A 106 19.11 -7.95 43.39
CA LYS A 106 18.03 -8.60 44.13
C LYS A 106 18.55 -9.79 44.96
N VAL A 107 19.40 -10.63 44.37
CA VAL A 107 20.02 -11.76 45.06
C VAL A 107 20.94 -11.29 46.18
N ARG A 108 21.70 -10.21 45.99
CA ARG A 108 22.53 -9.62 47.06
C ARG A 108 21.69 -9.19 48.26
N LYS A 109 20.59 -8.47 48.03
CA LYS A 109 19.64 -8.10 49.10
C LYS A 109 19.07 -9.32 49.82
N MET A 110 18.63 -10.34 49.08
CA MET A 110 18.12 -11.59 49.66
C MET A 110 19.18 -12.36 50.47
N LYS A 111 20.45 -12.28 50.06
CA LYS A 111 21.58 -12.88 50.81
C LYS A 111 21.86 -12.11 52.10
N GLU A 112 21.84 -10.79 52.07
CA GLU A 112 21.98 -9.92 53.26
C GLU A 112 20.88 -10.21 54.28
N GLU A 113 19.63 -10.33 53.80
CA GLU A 113 18.47 -10.68 54.63
C GLU A 113 18.42 -12.16 55.04
N ARG A 114 19.39 -12.99 54.63
CA ARG A 114 19.46 -14.45 54.85
C ARG A 114 18.22 -15.23 54.34
N LEU A 115 17.46 -14.64 53.42
CA LEU A 115 16.28 -15.23 52.80
C LEU A 115 16.60 -16.03 51.54
N TYR A 116 17.84 -15.96 51.04
CA TYR A 116 18.26 -16.66 49.83
C TYR A 116 18.44 -18.16 50.05
N ARG A 117 17.56 -18.98 49.42
CA ARG A 117 17.63 -20.45 49.41
C ARG A 117 17.75 -20.97 47.96
N PRO A 118 18.96 -21.33 47.50
CA PRO A 118 19.19 -21.74 46.12
C PRO A 118 18.81 -23.19 45.81
N PHE A 119 18.54 -24.00 46.84
CA PHE A 119 18.16 -25.41 46.75
C PHE A 119 17.05 -25.72 47.75
#